data_AF-A0A8I6XV45-F1
#
_entry.id   AF-A0A8I6XV45-F1
#
_cell.length_a   1.000
_cell.length_b   1.000
_cell.length_c   1.000
_cell.angle_alpha   90.00
_cell.angle_beta   90.00
_cell.angle_gamma   90.00
#
_symmetry.space_group_name_H-M   'P 1'
#
loop_
_entity.id
_entity.type
_entity.pdbx_description
1 polymer ?
#
loop_
_entity_poly.entity_id
_entity_poly.type
_entity_poly.pdbx_seq_one_letter_code
_entity_poly.pdbx_strand_id
1 'polypeptide(L)' 'MPQPNPKSVEKWNYDPERAHWELVRMIVVHELPFSIVEYDGFRRFVHSLNPTFEVVSRTTIKLDGIMLFEE' A
#
# COMPACT_ATOMS: atom_id res chain seq x y z
N MET A 1 -2.42 22.88 22.60
CA MET A 1 -1.59 22.31 21.53
C MET A 1 -1.48 23.37 20.44
N PRO A 2 -0.28 23.74 19.96
CA PRO A 2 -0.18 24.64 18.82
C PRO A 2 -0.81 23.96 17.60
N GLN A 3 -1.76 24.65 16.98
CA GLN A 3 -2.39 24.22 15.74
C GLN A 3 -1.31 24.27 14.63
N PRO A 4 -1.19 23.23 13.77
CA PRO A 4 -0.25 23.27 12.66
C PRO A 4 -0.59 24.47 11.75
N ASN A 5 0.46 25.18 11.33
CA ASN A 5 0.34 26.35 10.46
C ASN A 5 -0.32 25.95 9.13
N PRO A 6 -1.46 26.57 8.73
CA PRO A 6 -2.19 26.19 7.52
C PRO A 6 -1.39 26.39 6.21
N LYS A 7 -0.24 27.07 6.27
CA LYS A 7 0.62 27.37 5.11
C LYS A 7 1.80 26.42 4.91
N SER A 8 1.97 25.40 5.75
CA SER A 8 3.05 24.40 5.61
C SER A 8 2.52 22.98 5.52
N VAL A 9 1.31 22.80 4.99
CA VAL A 9 0.88 21.48 4.52
C VAL A 9 1.60 21.29 3.19
N GLU A 10 2.74 20.60 3.20
CA GLU A 10 3.28 20.04 1.97
C GLU A 10 2.13 19.37 1.23
N LYS A 11 1.99 19.71 -0.06
CA LYS A 11 0.91 19.22 -0.90
C LYS A 11 1.12 17.71 -1.03
N TRP A 12 0.50 16.93 -0.15
CA TRP A 12 0.61 15.49 -0.17
C TRP A 12 -0.03 15.01 -1.48
N ASN A 13 0.81 14.46 -2.36
CA ASN A 13 0.36 13.85 -3.60
C ASN A 13 0.44 12.34 -3.42
N TYR A 14 -0.64 11.66 -3.76
CA TYR A 14 -0.66 10.21 -3.75
C TYR A 14 0.28 9.67 -4.83
N ASP A 15 1.17 8.78 -4.41
CA ASP A 15 2.08 8.04 -5.29
C ASP A 15 1.66 6.57 -5.29
N PRO A 16 1.04 6.07 -6.37
CA PRO A 16 0.58 4.69 -6.45
C PRO A 16 1.72 3.69 -6.46
N GLU A 17 2.87 4.04 -7.04
CA GLU A 17 4.03 3.14 -7.11
C GLU A 17 4.61 2.95 -5.71
N ARG A 18 4.79 4.05 -4.98
CA ARG A 18 5.23 3.98 -3.58
C ARG A 18 4.25 3.17 -2.73
N ALA A 19 2.96 3.41 -2.84
CA ALA A 19 1.96 2.71 -2.04
C ALA A 19 1.93 1.19 -2.35
N HIS A 20 2.14 0.81 -3.61
CA HIS A 20 2.28 -0.58 -4.03
C HIS A 20 3.50 -1.26 -3.39
N TRP A 21 4.68 -0.63 -3.43
CA TRP A 21 5.89 -1.22 -2.83
C TRP A 21 5.84 -1.32 -1.30
N GLU A 22 5.19 -0.36 -0.63
CA GLU A 22 4.93 -0.45 0.81
C GLU A 22 3.98 -1.62 1.15
N LEU A 23 2.97 -1.88 0.31
CA LEU A 23 2.09 -3.03 0.45
C LEU A 23 2.85 -4.36 0.29
N VAL A 24 3.68 -4.48 -0.76
CA VAL A 24 4.53 -5.67 -0.98
C VAL A 24 5.45 -5.90 0.22
N ARG A 25 6.13 -4.85 0.69
CA ARG A 25 7.00 -4.90 1.87
C ARG A 25 6.25 -5.37 3.12
N MET A 26 5.07 -4.80 3.39
CA MET A 26 4.23 -5.20 4.53
C MET A 26 3.90 -6.70 4.49
N ILE A 27 3.53 -7.21 3.31
CA ILE A 27 3.15 -8.61 3.15
C ILE A 27 4.34 -9.54 3.40
N VAL A 28 5.50 -9.24 2.81
CA VAL A 28 6.69 -10.09 2.95
C VAL A 28 7.27 -10.03 4.37
N VAL A 29 7.48 -8.82 4.92
CA VAL A 29 8.11 -8.62 6.24
C VAL A 29 7.28 -9.21 7.37
N HIS A 30 5.95 -9.15 7.27
CA HIS A 30 5.05 -9.69 8.28
C HIS A 30 4.49 -11.07 7.93
N GLU A 31 5.05 -11.74 6.92
CA GLU A 31 4.70 -13.10 6.49
C GLU A 31 3.18 -13.28 6.28
N LEU A 32 2.52 -12.23 5.77
CA LEU A 32 1.09 -12.27 5.52
C LEU A 32 0.83 -13.13 4.26
N PRO A 33 -0.33 -13.80 4.19
CA PRO A 33 -0.68 -14.51 2.97
C PRO A 33 -0.85 -13.51 1.82
N PHE A 34 -0.21 -13.77 0.68
CA PHE A 34 -0.33 -12.93 -0.53
C PHE A 34 -1.80 -12.72 -0.98
N SER A 35 -2.70 -13.63 -0.60
CA SER A 35 -4.14 -13.53 -0.84
C SER A 35 -4.85 -12.41 -0.08
N ILE A 36 -4.20 -11.77 0.90
CA ILE A 36 -4.80 -10.70 1.69
C ILE A 36 -5.33 -9.55 0.81
N VAL A 37 -4.65 -9.27 -0.30
CA VAL A 37 -5.04 -8.23 -1.27
C VAL A 37 -6.36 -8.53 -1.98
N GLU A 38 -6.83 -9.78 -1.90
CA GLU A 38 -8.10 -10.19 -2.49
C GLU A 38 -9.26 -10.20 -1.51
N TYR A 39 -9.00 -9.99 -0.22
CA TYR A 39 -10.04 -10.00 0.80
C TYR A 39 -10.88 -8.73 0.70
N ASP A 40 -12.21 -8.89 0.73
CA ASP A 40 -13.16 -7.77 0.63
C ASP A 40 -12.88 -6.70 1.71
N GLY A 41 -12.67 -7.13 2.96
CA GLY A 41 -12.35 -6.23 4.07
C GLY A 41 -11.07 -5.42 3.84
N PHE A 42 -10.03 -6.04 3.27
CA PHE A 42 -8.78 -5.34 2.94
C PHE A 42 -8.99 -4.34 1.81
N ARG A 43 -9.66 -4.73 0.72
CA ARG A 43 -9.97 -3.82 -0.39
C ARG A 43 -10.83 -2.63 0.06
N ARG A 44 -11.84 -2.87 0.89
CA ARG A 44 -12.69 -1.81 1.45
C ARG A 44 -11.89 -0.86 2.35
N PHE A 45 -11.00 -1.40 3.18
CA PHE A 45 -10.10 -0.60 4.01
C PHE A 45 -9.20 0.30 3.14
N VAL A 46 -8.50 -0.27 2.15
CA VAL A 46 -7.60 0.51 1.29
C VAL A 46 -8.34 1.56 0.46
N HIS A 47 -9.49 1.22 -0.14
CA HIS A 47 -10.31 2.20 -0.86
C HIS A 47 -10.87 3.32 0.03
N SER A 48 -11.09 3.06 1.33
CA SER A 48 -11.49 4.11 2.28
C SER A 48 -10.36 5.11 2.56
N LEU A 49 -9.10 4.69 2.41
CA LEU A 49 -7.93 5.56 2.53
C LEU A 49 -7.71 6.34 1.23
N ASN A 50 -7.79 5.65 0.10
CA ASN A 50 -7.72 6.27 -1.22
C ASN A 50 -8.54 5.49 -2.26
N PRO A 51 -9.62 6.06 -2.82
CA PRO A 51 -10.43 5.43 -3.85
C PRO A 51 -9.70 5.15 -5.16
N THR A 52 -8.57 5.81 -5.44
CA THR A 52 -7.78 5.60 -6.66
C THR A 52 -6.67 4.56 -6.50
N PHE A 53 -6.57 3.91 -5.32
CA PHE A 53 -5.65 2.80 -5.13
C PHE A 53 -6.17 1.57 -5.85
N GLU A 54 -5.48 1.13 -6.90
CA GLU A 54 -5.77 -0.11 -7.61
C GLU A 54 -5.06 -1.27 -6.92
N VAL A 55 -5.83 -2.13 -6.27
CA VAL A 55 -5.29 -3.33 -5.62
C VAL A 55 -4.97 -4.39 -6.67
N VAL A 56 -3.68 -4.69 -6.86
CA VAL A 56 -3.21 -5.72 -7.79
C VAL A 56 -3.53 -7.15 -7.31
N SER A 57 -3.36 -8.13 -8.21
CA SER A 57 -3.61 -9.54 -7.91
C SER A 57 -2.60 -10.14 -6.92
N ARG A 58 -2.96 -11.25 -6.26
CA ARG A 58 -2.01 -12.01 -5.42
C ARG A 58 -0.74 -12.43 -6.19
N THR A 59 -0.88 -12.70 -7.49
CA THR A 59 0.21 -13.17 -8.35
C THR A 59 1.21 -12.06 -8.58
N THR A 60 0.73 -10.85 -8.86
CA THR A 60 1.56 -9.64 -9.00
C THR A 60 2.34 -9.37 -7.72
N ILE A 61 1.65 -9.32 -6.57
CA ILE A 61 2.30 -9.10 -5.26
C ILE A 61 3.36 -10.16 -4.96
N LYS A 62 3.09 -11.43 -5.28
CA LYS A 62 4.05 -12.52 -5.07
C LYS A 62 5.32 -12.31 -5.90
N LEU A 63 5.17 -12.00 -7.20
CA LEU A 63 6.30 -11.76 -8.09
C LEU A 63 7.11 -10.54 -7.65
N ASP A 64 6.42 -9.47 -7.25
CA ASP A 64 7.06 -8.24 -6.77
C ASP A 64 7.80 -8.47 -5.44
N GLY A 65 7.24 -9.29 -4.55
CA GLY A 65 7.88 -9.67 -3.30
C GLY A 65 9.15 -10.48 -3.53
N ILE A 66 9.13 -11.42 -4.48
CA ILE A 66 10.32 -12.16 -4.91
C ILE A 66 11.38 -11.20 -5.44
N MET A 67 11.02 -10.30 -6.36
CA MET A 67 11.96 -9.32 -6.93
C MET A 67 12.56 -8.38 -5.88
N LEU A 68 11.79 -8.01 -4.85
CA LEU A 68 12.22 -7.05 -3.83
C LEU A 68 13.18 -7.65 -2.79
N PHE A 69 13.16 -8.98 -2.57
CA PHE A 69 13.86 -9.64 -1.48
C PHE A 69 14.82 -10.78 -1.88
N GLU A 70 14.90 -11.16 -3.16
CA GLU A 70 15.87 -12.15 -3.68
C GLU A 70 17.18 -11.52 -4.21
N GLU A 71 17.62 -10.36 -3.68
CA GLU A 71 18.99 -9.84 -3.89
C GLU A 71 20.02 -10.45 -2.91
#